data_AF-A0A554G0W3-F1
#
_entry.id   AF-A0A554G0W3-F1
#
_cell.length_a   1.000
_cell.length_b   1.000
_cell.length_c   1.000
_cell.angle_alpha   90.00
_cell.angle_beta   90.00
_cell.angle_gamma   90.00
#
_symmetry.space_group_name_H-M   'P 1'
#
loop_
_entity.id
_entity.type
_entity.pdbx_description
1 polymer ?
#
loop_
_entity_poly.entity_id
_entity_poly.type
_entity_poly.pdbx_seq_one_letter_code
_entity_poly.pdbx_strand_id
1 'polypeptide(L)'
;MKRFLFVAMAVLGLQAVACGGPMDAGEPGAEPPAADVTAMSVCSTTCPGGATLSCTGNVCNAVQGQSVTCDGQRSDCPTLQTVTFYCEAGNTTLSCSGYSVQTLPPQGNKICGGVSCDGASTWCPAFTDDRECF
;
A
#
# COMPACT_ATOMS: atom_id res chain seq x y z
N MET A 1 -35.86 18.37 45.92
CA MET A 1 -34.72 18.81 46.74
C MET A 1 -33.51 17.95 46.41
N LYS A 2 -32.40 18.62 46.13
CA LYS A 2 -31.09 18.09 45.76
C LYS A 2 -30.39 17.46 46.96
N ARG A 3 -29.83 16.24 46.84
CA ARG A 3 -28.65 15.83 47.64
C ARG A 3 -27.71 14.97 46.79
N PHE A 4 -26.53 15.54 46.62
CA PHE A 4 -25.40 15.06 45.84
C PHE A 4 -24.67 13.93 46.57
N LEU A 5 -24.23 12.94 45.80
CA LEU A 5 -23.21 11.97 46.16
C LEU A 5 -21.83 12.64 46.10
N PHE A 6 -21.08 12.61 47.20
CA PHE A 6 -19.64 12.77 47.23
C PHE A 6 -19.08 11.63 48.10
N VAL A 7 -18.50 10.63 47.46
CA VAL A 7 -17.69 9.60 48.10
C VAL A 7 -16.25 9.83 47.64
N ALA A 8 -15.41 10.20 48.59
CA ALA A 8 -13.97 10.22 48.47
C ALA A 8 -13.44 8.78 48.47
N MET A 9 -12.47 8.47 47.61
CA MET A 9 -11.42 7.53 47.99
C MET A 9 -10.18 7.71 47.12
N ALA A 10 -9.05 7.80 47.81
CA ALA A 10 -7.71 7.96 47.29
C ALA A 10 -7.25 6.75 46.48
N VAL A 11 -6.41 7.00 45.47
CA VAL A 11 -5.44 6.01 44.99
C VAL A 11 -4.09 6.69 44.86
N LEU A 12 -3.16 6.19 45.69
CA LEU A 12 -1.73 6.45 45.68
C LEU A 12 -1.18 6.27 44.25
N GLY A 13 -0.34 7.15 43.72
CA GLY A 13 1.11 7.09 43.96
C GLY A 13 1.68 5.77 43.45
N LEU A 14 2.51 5.76 42.40
CA LEU A 14 3.73 4.94 42.34
C LEU A 14 4.52 5.19 41.01
N GLN A 15 5.71 5.78 41.22
CA GLN A 15 7.01 5.61 40.55
C GLN A 15 7.14 5.36 39.04
N ALA A 16 7.90 6.29 38.44
CA ALA A 16 8.81 6.07 37.33
C ALA A 16 9.93 5.07 37.70
N VAL A 17 10.05 4.03 36.88
CA VAL A 17 11.20 3.12 36.66
C VAL A 17 10.82 2.33 35.40
N ALA A 18 11.63 2.02 34.41
CA ALA A 18 13.02 2.29 34.10
C ALA A 18 13.21 1.87 32.62
N CYS A 19 14.03 2.59 31.86
CA CYS A 19 14.74 2.01 30.74
C CYS A 19 16.13 2.63 30.66
N GLY A 20 17.14 1.81 30.92
CA GLY A 20 18.51 2.06 30.46
C GLY A 20 19.46 2.77 31.42
N GLY A 21 20.03 2.00 32.35
CA GLY A 21 21.47 1.83 32.58
C GLY A 21 22.43 3.05 32.75
N PRO A 22 23.41 2.97 33.67
CA PRO A 22 24.26 4.10 34.05
C PRO A 22 25.57 4.15 33.25
N MET A 23 26.04 5.35 32.86
CA MET A 23 27.47 5.69 32.78
C MET A 23 27.69 7.19 33.06
N ASP A 24 28.27 7.43 34.23
CA ASP A 24 29.28 8.42 34.64
C ASP A 24 29.21 9.90 34.23
N ALA A 25 29.51 10.73 35.23
CA ALA A 25 29.51 12.18 35.21
C ALA A 25 30.73 12.74 34.47
N GLY A 26 30.48 13.68 33.55
CA GLY A 26 31.49 14.54 32.94
C GLY A 26 30.90 15.91 32.65
N GLU A 27 31.61 16.95 33.07
CA GLU A 27 31.31 18.39 33.14
C GLU A 27 30.82 19.09 31.84
N PRO A 28 30.27 20.33 31.94
CA PRO A 28 29.46 20.96 30.92
C PRO A 28 30.34 21.54 29.81
N GLY A 29 30.38 20.85 28.68
CA GLY A 29 31.14 21.26 27.50
C GLY A 29 30.25 21.35 26.27
N ALA A 30 29.87 22.59 25.93
CA ALA A 30 29.42 23.04 24.61
C ALA A 30 28.49 22.10 23.84
N GLU A 31 27.19 22.44 23.83
CA GLU A 31 26.28 22.07 22.75
C GLU A 31 26.98 22.37 21.41
N PRO A 32 27.33 21.37 20.57
CA PRO A 32 27.37 21.65 19.15
C PRO A 32 25.95 22.13 18.79
N PRO A 33 25.80 23.18 17.96
CA PRO A 33 24.48 23.58 17.51
C PRO A 33 23.81 22.32 17.00
N ALA A 34 22.68 21.96 17.61
CA ALA A 34 21.84 20.90 17.12
C ALA A 34 21.64 21.22 15.65
N ALA A 35 22.33 20.48 14.78
CA ALA A 35 21.93 20.42 13.40
C ALA A 35 20.46 20.05 13.50
N ASP A 36 19.58 20.91 12.98
CA ASP A 36 18.23 20.52 12.63
C ASP A 36 18.37 19.34 11.68
N VAL A 37 18.57 18.15 12.24
CA VAL A 37 18.37 16.88 11.58
C VAL A 37 16.86 16.86 11.47
N THR A 38 16.34 17.50 10.43
CA THR A 38 14.99 17.24 9.95
C THR A 38 14.97 15.75 9.70
N ALA A 39 14.48 14.99 10.68
CA ALA A 39 14.50 13.55 10.65
C ALA A 39 13.65 13.14 9.45
N MET A 40 14.32 12.73 8.37
CA MET A 40 13.66 12.20 7.18
C MET A 40 12.76 11.05 7.64
N SER A 41 11.46 11.30 7.61
CA SER A 41 10.45 10.35 8.03
C SER A 41 10.14 9.45 6.84
N VAL A 42 10.23 8.14 7.04
CA VAL A 42 9.81 7.15 6.05
C VAL A 42 8.38 6.76 6.37
N CYS A 43 7.46 6.98 5.43
CA CYS A 43 6.12 6.41 5.52
C CYS A 43 5.98 5.30 4.49
N SER A 44 5.35 4.22 4.92
CA SER A 44 4.94 3.14 4.05
C SER A 44 3.49 2.79 4.31
N THR A 45 2.78 2.40 3.26
CA THR A 45 1.44 1.80 3.34
C THR A 45 1.44 0.51 2.53
N THR A 46 0.70 -0.49 3.00
CA THR A 46 0.45 -1.71 2.23
C THR A 46 -0.83 -1.51 1.44
N CYS A 47 -0.73 -1.64 0.12
CA CYS A 47 -1.83 -1.53 -0.80
C CYS A 47 -2.64 -2.83 -0.86
N PRO A 48 -3.90 -2.74 -1.32
CA PRO A 48 -4.64 -3.91 -1.72
C PRO A 48 -3.82 -4.70 -2.76
N GLY A 49 -3.76 -6.03 -2.64
CA GLY A 49 -2.87 -6.87 -3.46
C GLY A 49 -1.47 -7.13 -2.90
N GLY A 50 -1.14 -6.54 -1.75
CA GLY A 50 0.11 -6.83 -1.02
C GLY A 50 1.32 -6.01 -1.46
N ALA A 51 1.19 -5.15 -2.47
CA ALA A 51 2.23 -4.19 -2.82
C ALA A 51 2.45 -3.17 -1.70
N THR A 52 3.68 -2.73 -1.47
CA THR A 52 4.00 -1.68 -0.48
C THR A 52 4.41 -0.41 -1.19
N LEU A 53 3.71 0.70 -0.91
CA LEU A 53 4.13 2.03 -1.35
C LEU A 53 4.87 2.70 -0.19
N SER A 54 6.03 3.29 -0.49
CA SER A 54 6.82 4.01 0.49
C SER A 54 7.32 5.33 -0.08
N CYS A 55 7.36 6.37 0.74
CA CYS A 55 8.03 7.63 0.42
C CYS A 55 8.83 8.12 1.62
N THR A 56 9.70 9.10 1.39
CA THR A 56 10.51 9.71 2.44
C THR A 56 10.39 11.22 2.35
N GLY A 57 10.22 11.88 3.48
CA GLY A 57 10.06 13.33 3.55
C GLY A 57 10.09 13.88 4.97
N ASN A 58 10.01 15.21 5.09
CA ASN A 58 9.97 15.87 6.40
C ASN A 58 8.56 15.82 7.00
N VAL A 59 7.53 15.98 6.17
CA VAL A 59 6.13 15.79 6.56
C VAL A 59 5.58 14.56 5.87
N CYS A 60 5.05 13.64 6.66
CA CYS A 60 4.75 12.30 6.19
C CYS A 60 3.39 11.83 6.71
N ASN A 61 2.51 11.40 5.80
CA ASN A 61 1.20 10.86 6.13
C ASN A 61 0.90 9.62 5.29
N ALA A 62 0.64 8.49 5.95
CA ALA A 62 0.20 7.27 5.28
C ALA A 62 -1.24 6.94 5.68
N VAL A 63 -2.05 6.67 4.67
CA VAL A 63 -3.40 6.13 4.82
C VAL A 63 -3.37 4.66 4.41
N GLN A 64 -3.67 3.78 5.36
CA GLN A 64 -3.58 2.34 5.17
C GLN A 64 -4.46 1.87 4.00
N GLY A 65 -3.86 1.14 3.05
CA GLY A 65 -4.58 0.60 1.88
C GLY A 65 -5.00 1.64 0.85
N GLN A 66 -4.59 2.91 0.97
CA GLN A 66 -5.05 3.97 0.08
C GLN A 66 -3.93 4.80 -0.52
N SER A 67 -3.13 5.48 0.30
CA SER A 67 -2.14 6.42 -0.22
C SER A 67 -1.07 6.75 0.81
N VAL A 68 0.00 7.35 0.32
CA VAL A 68 1.13 7.80 1.10
C VAL A 68 1.53 9.18 0.55
N THR A 69 1.67 10.16 1.44
CA THR A 69 1.96 11.55 1.11
C THR A 69 3.23 11.99 1.84
N CYS A 70 4.25 12.42 1.10
CA CYS A 70 5.48 13.00 1.64
C CYS A 70 5.69 14.40 1.09
N ASP A 71 5.91 15.39 1.95
CA ASP A 71 6.20 16.78 1.58
C ASP A 71 5.22 17.35 0.53
N GLY A 72 3.94 16.96 0.65
CA GLY A 72 2.88 17.37 -0.27
C GLY A 72 2.77 16.56 -1.58
N GLN A 73 3.71 15.64 -1.85
CA GLN A 73 3.60 14.69 -2.96
C GLN A 73 2.84 13.45 -2.52
N ARG A 74 1.67 13.20 -3.13
CA ARG A 74 0.82 12.05 -2.86
C ARG A 74 1.08 10.94 -3.88
N SER A 75 1.18 9.72 -3.39
CA SER A 75 1.21 8.49 -4.18
C SER A 75 0.05 7.60 -3.72
N ASP A 76 -0.83 7.25 -4.66
CA ASP A 76 -2.00 6.42 -4.40
C ASP A 76 -1.72 4.94 -4.70
N CYS A 77 -2.36 4.07 -3.92
CA CYS A 77 -2.36 2.64 -4.18
C CYS A 77 -3.03 2.35 -5.53
N PRO A 78 -2.51 1.36 -6.29
CA PRO A 78 -3.18 0.92 -7.50
C PRO A 78 -4.58 0.44 -7.15
N THR A 79 -5.55 0.78 -7.99
CA THR A 79 -6.94 0.35 -7.83
C THR A 79 -7.14 -0.98 -8.52
N LEU A 80 -8.05 -1.80 -7.99
CA LEU A 80 -8.47 -3.02 -8.66
C LEU A 80 -9.22 -2.65 -9.95
N GLN A 81 -8.77 -3.20 -11.07
CA GLN A 81 -9.39 -3.01 -12.37
C GLN A 81 -9.82 -4.35 -12.94
N THR A 82 -10.76 -4.34 -13.87
CA THR A 82 -11.24 -5.53 -14.58
C THR A 82 -11.15 -5.29 -16.07
N VAL A 83 -10.57 -6.24 -16.79
CA VAL A 83 -10.54 -6.23 -18.24
C VAL A 83 -11.29 -7.44 -18.77
N THR A 84 -12.02 -7.23 -19.87
CA THR A 84 -12.75 -8.27 -20.56
C THR A 84 -12.30 -8.36 -22.02
N PHE A 85 -12.29 -9.57 -22.55
CA PHE A 85 -11.98 -9.85 -23.94
C PHE A 85 -12.93 -10.91 -24.48
N TYR A 86 -13.48 -10.68 -25.66
CA TYR A 86 -14.39 -11.63 -26.31
C TYR A 86 -13.60 -12.60 -27.20
N CYS A 87 -13.73 -13.89 -26.95
CA CYS A 87 -13.13 -14.95 -27.74
C CYS A 87 -14.09 -15.44 -28.82
N GLU A 88 -13.81 -15.07 -30.07
CA GLU A 88 -14.60 -15.45 -31.24
C GLU A 88 -14.56 -16.96 -31.56
N ALA A 89 -13.49 -17.66 -31.16
CA ALA A 89 -13.33 -19.08 -31.43
C ALA A 89 -14.33 -19.95 -30.63
N GLY A 90 -14.66 -19.53 -29.41
CA GLY A 90 -15.56 -20.27 -28.51
C GLY A 90 -16.87 -19.56 -28.22
N ASN A 91 -17.08 -18.36 -28.75
CA ASN A 91 -18.16 -17.44 -28.35
C ASN A 91 -18.23 -17.23 -26.82
N THR A 92 -17.06 -17.12 -26.19
CA THR A 92 -16.93 -16.95 -24.73
C THR A 92 -16.23 -15.64 -24.39
N THR A 93 -16.49 -15.07 -23.22
CA THR A 93 -15.77 -13.89 -22.73
C THR A 93 -14.77 -14.29 -21.67
N LEU A 94 -13.51 -13.89 -21.84
CA LEU A 94 -12.52 -13.90 -20.77
C LEU A 94 -12.65 -12.62 -19.96
N SER A 95 -12.62 -12.76 -18.64
CA SER A 95 -12.61 -11.64 -17.71
C SER A 95 -11.56 -11.91 -16.66
N CYS A 96 -10.73 -10.92 -16.36
CA CYS A 96 -9.83 -10.99 -15.23
C CYS A 96 -9.80 -9.66 -14.48
N SER A 97 -9.60 -9.73 -13.17
CA SER A 97 -9.48 -8.58 -12.28
C SER A 97 -8.13 -8.61 -11.58
N GLY A 98 -7.49 -7.46 -11.45
CA GLY A 98 -6.17 -7.32 -10.86
C GLY A 98 -5.75 -5.87 -10.68
N TYR A 99 -4.53 -5.65 -10.20
CA TYR A 99 -3.93 -4.32 -10.03
C TYR A 99 -3.13 -3.89 -11.26
N SER A 100 -2.66 -4.86 -12.04
CA SER A 100 -2.11 -4.66 -13.38
C SER A 100 -2.90 -5.50 -14.37
N VAL A 101 -3.76 -4.87 -15.17
CA VAL A 101 -4.65 -5.54 -16.12
C VAL A 101 -4.46 -5.03 -17.54
N GLN A 102 -4.54 -5.93 -18.52
CA GLN A 102 -4.48 -5.57 -19.95
C GLN A 102 -5.10 -6.65 -20.83
N THR A 103 -5.60 -6.24 -21.99
CA THR A 103 -5.86 -7.18 -23.09
C THR A 103 -4.54 -7.56 -23.75
N LEU A 104 -4.47 -8.80 -24.24
CA LEU A 104 -3.29 -9.31 -24.92
C LEU A 104 -3.53 -9.32 -26.43
N PRO A 105 -2.52 -8.94 -27.23
CA PRO A 105 -2.58 -9.07 -28.68
C PRO A 105 -2.59 -10.55 -29.09
N PRO A 106 -2.93 -10.89 -30.35
CA PRO A 106 -2.88 -12.25 -30.84
C PRO A 106 -1.54 -12.95 -30.53
N GLN A 107 -1.61 -14.18 -30.02
CA GLN A 107 -0.41 -15.02 -29.77
C GLN A 107 0.04 -15.76 -31.04
N GLY A 108 -0.75 -15.68 -32.11
CA GLY A 108 -0.52 -16.28 -33.42
C GLY A 108 -1.77 -16.21 -34.28
N ASN A 109 -1.77 -16.87 -35.43
CA ASN A 109 -2.88 -16.77 -36.39
C ASN A 109 -4.20 -17.38 -35.90
N LYS A 110 -4.16 -18.30 -34.93
CA LYS A 110 -5.35 -19.01 -34.44
C LYS A 110 -5.80 -18.56 -33.05
N ILE A 111 -4.97 -17.83 -32.30
CA ILE A 111 -5.26 -17.33 -30.94
C ILE A 111 -5.28 -15.81 -30.99
N CYS A 112 -6.47 -15.22 -31.04
CA CYS A 112 -6.66 -13.80 -31.39
C CYS A 112 -6.53 -12.81 -30.24
N GLY A 113 -6.13 -13.29 -29.07
CA GLY A 113 -5.90 -12.45 -27.91
C GLY A 113 -6.24 -13.17 -26.63
N GLY A 114 -6.24 -12.39 -25.56
CA GLY A 114 -6.48 -12.87 -24.22
C GLY A 114 -6.50 -11.71 -23.24
N VAL A 115 -6.39 -12.06 -21.96
CA VAL A 115 -6.29 -11.10 -20.86
C VAL A 115 -5.10 -11.45 -19.99
N SER A 116 -4.46 -10.44 -19.41
CA SER A 116 -3.43 -10.62 -18.41
C SER A 116 -3.75 -9.81 -17.18
N CYS A 117 -3.71 -10.44 -16.02
CA CYS A 117 -3.93 -9.81 -14.72
C CYS A 117 -2.82 -10.21 -13.76
N ASP A 118 -2.14 -9.23 -13.17
CA ASP A 118 -1.09 -9.41 -12.15
C ASP A 118 0.01 -10.41 -12.56
N GLY A 119 0.38 -10.39 -13.84
CA GLY A 119 1.38 -11.29 -14.43
C GLY A 119 0.87 -12.68 -14.82
N ALA A 120 -0.38 -13.02 -14.53
CA ALA A 120 -1.03 -14.24 -15.01
C ALA A 120 -1.80 -13.97 -16.31
N SER A 121 -1.49 -14.73 -17.36
CA SER A 121 -2.11 -14.60 -18.68
C SER A 121 -3.07 -15.74 -18.96
N THR A 122 -4.25 -15.39 -19.49
CA THR A 122 -5.26 -16.33 -19.97
C THR A 122 -5.56 -16.02 -21.43
N TRP A 123 -5.40 -17.03 -22.29
CA TRP A 123 -5.57 -16.90 -23.73
C TRP A 123 -6.93 -17.43 -24.19
N CYS A 124 -7.46 -16.86 -25.27
CA CYS A 124 -8.61 -17.43 -25.94
C CYS A 124 -8.30 -18.83 -26.50
N PRO A 125 -9.30 -19.70 -26.63
CA PRO A 125 -9.13 -20.95 -27.37
C PRO A 125 -8.75 -20.66 -28.82
N ALA A 126 -7.99 -21.56 -29.43
CA ALA A 126 -7.64 -21.46 -30.83
C ALA A 126 -8.87 -21.74 -31.72
N PHE A 127 -8.95 -21.07 -32.88
CA PHE A 127 -9.89 -21.48 -33.93
C PHE A 127 -9.61 -22.92 -34.35
N THR A 128 -10.66 -23.74 -34.44
CA THR A 128 -10.58 -25.13 -34.92
C THR A 128 -10.79 -25.27 -36.42
N ASP A 129 -11.14 -24.16 -37.07
CA ASP A 129 -11.50 -24.04 -38.49
C ASP A 129 -10.47 -23.15 -39.22
N ASP A 130 -10.71 -22.89 -40.51
CA ASP A 130 -9.78 -22.15 -41.37
C ASP A 130 -9.68 -20.63 -41.05
N ARG A 131 -10.50 -20.10 -40.14
CA ARG A 131 -10.45 -18.70 -39.70
C ARG A 131 -9.11 -18.31 -39.06
N GLU A 132 -8.68 -17.07 -39.24
CA GLU A 132 -7.46 -16.51 -38.67
C GLU A 132 -7.71 -15.14 -38.03
N CYS A 133 -6.83 -14.74 -37.12
CA CYS A 133 -6.82 -13.41 -36.52
C CYS A 133 -6.27 -12.40 -37.54
N PHE A 134 -7.07 -11.40 -37.93
CA PHE A 134 -6.69 -10.34 -38.87
C PHE A 134 -6.47 -9.00 -38.16
#